data_AF-A0A8J2ZJZ5-F1
#
_entry.id   AF-A0A8J2ZJZ5-F1
#
_cell.length_a   1.000
_cell.length_b   1.000
_cell.length_c   1.000
_cell.angle_alpha   90.00
_cell.angle_beta   90.00
_cell.angle_gamma   90.00
#
_symmetry.space_group_name_H-M   'P 1'
#
loop_
_entity.id
_entity.type
_entity.pdbx_description
1 polymer ?
#
loop_
_entity_poly.entity_id
_entity_poly.type
_entity_poly.pdbx_seq_one_letter_code
_entity_poly.pdbx_strand_id
1 'polypeptide(L)'
;MTMTDDRRTEEGGLAPWFDAGRDEAPLPSGDWLARMEAMALEMQPAPAPAGIATPERAAPAWRGWLRDMLRGLGGWPAMAGLVAACATGVWFGVVAPSELSDWLAPAGRDAMTAIEPASGFDYAMLGL
;
A
#
# COMPACT_ATOMS: atom_id res chain seq x y z
N MET A 1 -25.40 -2.29 17.87
CA MET A 1 -24.79 -2.69 16.59
C MET A 1 -23.40 -3.21 16.90
N THR A 2 -23.12 -4.47 16.58
CA THR A 2 -21.76 -5.02 16.60
C THR A 2 -21.04 -4.60 15.33
N MET A 3 -19.73 -4.36 15.40
CA MET A 3 -18.92 -3.81 14.31
C MET A 3 -19.00 -4.57 12.96
N THR A 4 -19.42 -5.85 13.01
CA THR A 4 -19.66 -6.67 11.81
C THR A 4 -20.94 -6.27 11.05
N ASP A 5 -21.92 -5.69 11.75
CA ASP A 5 -23.20 -5.24 11.18
C ASP A 5 -23.04 -3.91 10.42
N ASP A 6 -22.20 -3.00 10.95
CA ASP A 6 -21.85 -1.74 10.29
C ASP A 6 -21.13 -2.00 8.96
N ARG A 7 -20.16 -2.92 8.95
CA ARG A 7 -19.44 -3.33 7.73
C ARG A 7 -20.40 -3.87 6.66
N ARG A 8 -21.38 -4.69 7.05
CA ARG A 8 -22.38 -5.23 6.10
C ARG A 8 -23.25 -4.12 5.51
N THR A 9 -23.52 -3.08 6.30
CA THR A 9 -24.28 -1.90 5.86
C THR A 9 -23.46 -1.06 4.85
N GLU A 10 -22.15 -0.91 5.07
CA GLU A 10 -21.23 -0.23 4.15
C GLU A 10 -20.99 -1.00 2.85
N GLU A 11 -20.90 -2.34 2.91
CA GLU A 11 -20.76 -3.21 1.74
C GLU A 11 -21.99 -3.14 0.82
N GLY A 12 -23.15 -2.74 1.35
CA GLY A 12 -24.37 -2.47 0.58
C GLY A 12 -24.74 -3.63 -0.35
N GLY A 13 -24.85 -3.33 -1.65
CA GLY A 13 -25.20 -4.33 -2.67
C GLY A 13 -24.14 -5.39 -2.94
N LEU A 14 -22.91 -5.23 -2.42
CA LEU A 14 -21.82 -6.20 -2.59
C LEU A 14 -21.80 -7.27 -1.51
N ALA A 15 -22.52 -7.08 -0.39
CA ALA A 15 -22.54 -8.02 0.73
C ALA A 15 -22.87 -9.47 0.32
N PRO A 16 -23.85 -9.75 -0.57
CA PRO A 16 -24.14 -11.12 -1.00
C PRO A 16 -23.00 -11.79 -1.76
N TRP A 17 -22.19 -11.01 -2.49
CA TRP A 17 -21.04 -11.53 -3.24
C TRP A 17 -19.87 -11.88 -2.31
N PHE A 18 -19.67 -11.09 -1.25
CA PHE A 18 -18.69 -11.40 -0.22
C PHE A 18 -19.13 -12.60 0.63
N ASP A 19 -20.42 -12.74 0.93
CA ASP A 19 -20.95 -13.92 1.62
C ASP A 19 -20.71 -15.18 0.78
N ALA A 20 -21.06 -15.16 -0.52
CA ALA A 20 -20.78 -16.27 -1.43
C ALA A 20 -19.29 -16.63 -1.52
N GLY A 21 -18.41 -15.61 -1.54
CA GLY A 21 -16.96 -15.82 -1.57
C GLY A 21 -16.40 -16.44 -0.28
N ARG A 22 -17.04 -16.20 0.88
CA ARG A 22 -16.65 -16.84 2.15
C ARG A 22 -17.14 -18.27 2.23
N ASP A 23 -18.34 -18.55 1.71
CA ASP A 23 -18.92 -19.90 1.71
C ASP A 23 -18.13 -20.86 0.80
N GLU A 24 -17.65 -20.36 -0.35
CA GLU A 24 -16.87 -21.14 -1.33
C GLU A 24 -15.36 -21.14 -1.02
N ALA A 25 -14.92 -20.48 0.05
CA ALA A 25 -13.50 -20.36 0.36
C ALA A 25 -12.88 -21.75 0.65
N PRO A 26 -11.87 -22.20 -0.14
CA PRO A 26 -11.24 -23.48 0.11
C PRO A 26 -10.50 -23.44 1.45
N LEU A 27 -10.75 -24.44 2.30
CA LEU A 27 -10.01 -24.55 3.55
C LEU A 27 -8.53 -24.86 3.26
N PRO A 28 -7.58 -24.15 3.90
CA PRO A 28 -6.17 -24.47 3.75
C PRO A 28 -5.88 -25.88 4.27
N SER A 29 -4.92 -26.56 3.64
CA SER A 29 -4.53 -27.90 4.08
C SER A 29 -3.85 -27.86 5.46
N GLY A 30 -4.00 -28.94 6.24
CA GLY A 30 -3.37 -29.06 7.55
C GLY A 30 -1.84 -28.92 7.50
N ASP A 31 -1.20 -29.48 6.47
CA ASP A 31 0.24 -29.36 6.24
C ASP A 31 0.67 -27.90 6.01
N TRP A 32 -0.16 -27.12 5.30
CA TRP A 32 0.12 -25.70 5.10
C TRP A 32 0.00 -24.92 6.41
N LEU A 33 -1.04 -25.19 7.20
CA LEU A 33 -1.22 -24.56 8.51
C LEU A 33 -0.07 -24.88 9.46
N ALA A 34 0.39 -26.14 9.50
CA ALA A 34 1.52 -26.56 10.32
C ALA A 34 2.83 -25.85 9.93
N ARG A 35 3.08 -25.67 8.63
CA ARG A 35 4.24 -24.90 8.14
C ARG A 35 4.14 -23.42 8.52
N MET A 36 2.95 -22.83 8.38
CA MET A 36 2.71 -21.43 8.76
C MET A 36 2.96 -21.21 10.25
N GLU A 37 2.49 -22.13 11.10
CA GLU A 37 2.71 -22.08 12.55
C GLU A 37 4.20 -22.18 12.90
N ALA A 38 4.93 -23.10 12.28
CA ALA A 38 6.38 -23.22 12.46
C ALA A 38 7.11 -21.92 12.09
N MET A 39 6.78 -21.31 10.93
CA MET A 39 7.34 -20.02 10.53
C MET A 39 7.00 -18.90 11.52
N ALA A 40 5.77 -18.89 12.06
CA ALA A 40 5.36 -17.89 13.03
C ALA A 40 6.16 -18.03 14.34
N LEU A 41 6.40 -19.25 14.81
CA LEU A 41 7.24 -19.55 15.97
C LEU A 41 8.69 -19.11 15.77
N GLU A 42 9.26 -19.33 14.58
CA GLU A 42 10.62 -18.88 14.25
C GLU A 42 10.77 -17.36 14.27
N MET A 43 9.72 -16.63 13.90
CA MET A 43 9.72 -15.17 13.89
C MET A 43 9.38 -14.55 15.26
N GLN A 44 8.97 -15.36 16.25
CA GLN A 44 8.74 -14.83 17.59
C GLN A 44 10.06 -14.28 18.15
N PRO A 45 10.10 -13.02 18.61
CA PRO A 45 11.27 -12.50 19.26
C PRO A 45 11.56 -13.34 20.50
N ALA A 46 12.78 -13.87 20.60
CA ALA A 46 13.22 -14.53 21.82
C ALA A 46 13.01 -13.57 22.99
N PRO A 47 12.45 -14.02 24.13
CA PRO A 47 12.43 -13.23 25.33
C PRO A 47 13.85 -12.79 25.60
N ALA A 48 14.10 -11.48 25.56
CA ALA A 48 15.39 -10.95 25.97
C ALA A 48 15.63 -11.51 27.38
N PRO A 49 16.77 -12.19 27.64
CA PRO A 49 17.09 -12.58 29.01
C PRO A 49 16.96 -11.32 29.84
N ALA A 50 16.21 -11.39 30.96
CA ALA A 50 16.07 -10.28 31.88
C ALA A 50 17.47 -9.86 32.30
N GLY A 51 18.00 -8.86 31.58
CA GLY A 51 19.37 -8.44 31.71
C GLY A 51 19.51 -7.93 33.11
N ILE A 52 20.46 -8.50 33.86
CA ILE A 52 21.03 -7.86 35.03
C ILE A 52 21.34 -6.43 34.56
N ALA A 53 20.63 -5.45 35.10
CA ALA A 53 20.72 -4.07 34.65
C ALA A 53 22.17 -3.60 34.80
N THR A 54 22.97 -3.71 33.74
CA THR A 54 24.22 -2.98 33.63
C THR A 54 23.82 -1.51 33.54
N PRO A 55 24.36 -0.61 34.39
CA PRO A 55 24.06 0.80 34.31
C PRO A 55 24.51 1.30 32.94
N GLU A 56 23.55 1.48 32.03
CA GLU A 56 23.79 2.02 30.70
C GLU A 56 24.32 3.44 30.92
N ARG A 57 25.55 3.71 30.48
CA ARG A 57 26.10 5.06 30.45
C ARG A 57 25.07 5.96 29.77
N ALA A 58 24.52 6.90 30.55
CA ALA A 58 23.48 7.81 30.09
C ALA A 58 23.93 8.47 28.78
N ALA A 59 23.41 7.98 27.66
CA ALA A 59 23.52 8.68 26.40
C ALA A 59 22.79 10.02 26.56
N PRO A 60 23.29 11.11 25.96
CA PRO A 60 22.73 12.42 26.19
C PRO A 60 21.26 12.44 25.73
N ALA A 61 20.37 12.92 26.60
CA ALA A 61 18.91 12.73 26.52
C ALA A 61 18.27 13.12 25.17
N TRP A 62 18.85 14.09 24.46
CA TRP A 62 18.42 14.53 23.13
C TRP A 62 18.48 13.44 22.04
N ARG A 63 19.43 12.49 22.12
CA ARG A 63 19.53 11.37 21.17
C ARG A 63 18.55 10.24 21.46
N GLY A 64 18.03 10.17 22.70
CA GLY A 64 17.01 9.19 23.09
C GLY A 64 15.66 9.49 22.46
N TRP A 65 15.24 10.76 22.49
CA TRP A 65 13.92 11.17 22.03
C TRP A 65 13.63 10.86 20.56
N LEU A 66 14.57 11.20 19.66
CA LEU A 66 14.45 10.84 18.24
C LEU A 66 14.40 9.32 18.04
N ARG A 67 15.23 8.57 18.79
CA ARG A 67 15.29 7.11 18.69
C ARG A 67 14.01 6.45 19.20
N ASP A 68 13.39 7.01 20.23
CA ASP A 68 12.13 6.53 20.80
C ASP A 68 10.94 6.90 19.90
N MET A 69 10.94 8.08 19.27
CA MET A 69 9.98 8.41 18.20
C MET A 69 10.11 7.44 17.02
N LEU A 70 11.33 7.15 16.57
CA LEU A 70 11.58 6.22 15.48
C LEU A 70 11.16 4.80 15.83
N ARG A 71 11.36 4.36 17.08
CA ARG A 71 10.85 3.06 17.57
C ARG A 71 9.32 3.02 17.56
N GLY A 72 8.65 4.11 17.95
CA GLY A 72 7.19 4.23 17.89
C GLY A 72 6.62 4.24 16.47
N LEU A 73 7.35 4.79 15.50
CA LEU A 73 6.92 4.87 14.09
C LEU A 73 7.17 3.58 13.27
N GLY A 74 7.76 2.54 13.86
CA GLY A 74 8.06 1.28 13.15
C GLY A 74 9.53 1.10 12.77
N GLY A 75 10.43 1.97 13.24
CA GLY A 75 11.88 1.84 13.09
C GLY A 75 12.41 2.22 11.71
N TRP A 76 13.48 1.54 11.29
CA TRP A 76 14.14 1.75 9.99
C TRP A 76 13.23 1.64 8.75
N PRO A 77 12.23 0.73 8.66
CA PRO A 77 11.37 0.66 7.47
C PRO A 77 10.48 1.90 7.31
N ALA A 78 10.03 2.54 8.40
CA ALA A 78 9.29 3.79 8.32
C ALA A 78 10.13 4.93 7.74
N MET A 79 11.43 4.93 8.04
CA MET A 79 12.37 5.90 7.45
C MET A 79 12.63 5.63 5.97
N ALA A 80 12.74 4.37 5.57
CA ALA A 80 12.85 4.01 4.16
C ALA A 80 11.62 4.49 3.38
N GLY A 81 10.42 4.31 3.93
CA GLY A 81 9.18 4.81 3.34
C GLY A 81 9.12 6.33 3.22
N LEU A 82 9.53 7.06 4.27
CA LEU A 82 9.59 8.53 4.23
C LEU A 82 10.58 9.04 3.18
N VAL A 83 11.77 8.43 3.10
CA VAL A 83 12.77 8.78 2.10
C VAL A 83 12.26 8.51 0.68
N ALA A 84 11.61 7.36 0.47
CA ALA A 84 11.00 7.04 -0.82
C ALA A 84 9.90 8.06 -1.18
N ALA A 85 9.02 8.41 -0.26
CA ALA A 85 7.97 9.42 -0.49
C ALA A 85 8.55 10.80 -0.84
N CYS A 86 9.62 11.24 -0.15
CA CYS A 86 10.32 12.47 -0.48
C CYS A 86 10.98 12.40 -1.87
N ALA A 87 11.64 11.29 -2.20
CA ALA A 87 12.26 11.09 -3.51
C ALA A 87 11.22 11.11 -4.64
N THR A 88 10.08 10.46 -4.44
CA THR A 88 8.94 10.49 -5.35
C THR A 88 8.37 11.90 -5.48
N GLY A 89 8.23 12.64 -4.39
CA GLY A 89 7.78 14.04 -4.41
C GLY A 89 8.73 14.96 -5.20
N VAL A 90 10.05 14.77 -5.05
CA VAL A 90 11.05 15.49 -5.85
C VAL A 90 10.96 15.10 -7.33
N TRP A 91 10.81 13.80 -7.63
CA TRP A 91 10.67 13.31 -8.99
C TRP A 91 9.47 13.95 -9.72
N PHE A 92 8.30 13.96 -9.08
CA PHE A 92 7.11 14.56 -9.67
C PHE A 92 7.10 16.09 -9.60
N GLY A 93 7.71 16.69 -8.57
CA GLY A 93 7.75 18.15 -8.40
C GLY A 93 8.74 18.87 -9.32
N VAL A 94 9.76 18.17 -9.83
CA VAL A 94 10.77 18.74 -10.75
C VAL A 94 10.27 18.77 -12.20
N VAL A 95 9.23 18.01 -12.56
CA VAL A 95 8.63 18.09 -13.90
C VAL A 95 7.76 19.34 -13.98
N ALA A 96 8.35 20.43 -14.48
CA ALA A 96 7.59 21.62 -14.84
C ALA A 96 6.51 21.23 -15.88
N PRO A 97 5.25 21.69 -15.74
CA PRO A 97 4.15 21.33 -16.65
C PRO A 97 4.36 21.80 -18.10
N SER A 98 5.41 22.58 -18.39
CA SER A 98 5.82 22.94 -19.74
C SER A 98 6.30 21.74 -20.58
N GLU A 99 6.93 20.74 -19.95
CA GLU A 99 7.38 19.51 -20.64
C GLU A 99 6.18 18.60 -20.98
N LEU A 100 5.11 18.67 -20.17
CA LEU A 100 3.85 17.99 -20.42
C LEU A 100 3.17 18.57 -21.66
N SER A 101 3.14 19.90 -21.82
CA SER A 101 2.57 20.54 -23.01
C SER A 101 3.32 20.19 -24.30
N ASP A 102 4.64 20.01 -24.25
CA ASP A 102 5.43 19.61 -25.43
C ASP A 102 5.21 18.14 -25.82
N TRP A 103 5.05 17.25 -24.84
CA TRP A 103 4.63 15.86 -25.08
C TRP A 103 3.20 15.77 -25.64
N LEU A 104 2.30 16.65 -25.20
CA LEU A 104 0.91 16.71 -25.65
C LEU A 104 0.72 17.51 -26.94
N ALA A 105 1.71 18.27 -27.42
CA ALA A 105 1.54 19.21 -28.53
C ALA A 105 1.39 18.55 -29.93
N PRO A 106 2.08 17.43 -30.26
CA PRO A 106 1.80 16.69 -31.49
C PRO A 106 0.83 15.52 -31.24
N ALA A 107 0.92 14.83 -30.10
CA ALA A 107 0.12 13.64 -29.82
C ALA A 107 -1.32 13.96 -29.38
N GLY A 108 -1.56 15.13 -28.77
CA GLY A 108 -2.89 15.52 -28.28
C GLY A 108 -3.86 15.98 -29.36
N ARG A 109 -3.36 16.42 -30.52
CA ARG A 109 -4.21 16.87 -31.63
C ARG A 109 -4.84 15.70 -32.39
N ASP A 110 -4.09 14.61 -32.59
CA ASP A 110 -4.58 13.39 -33.24
C ASP A 110 -5.24 12.42 -32.25
N ALA A 111 -4.93 12.48 -30.95
CA ALA A 111 -5.59 11.66 -29.94
C ALA A 111 -6.97 12.21 -29.52
N MET A 112 -7.19 13.53 -29.55
CA MET A 112 -8.50 14.10 -29.19
C MET A 112 -9.61 13.72 -30.19
N THR A 113 -9.28 13.49 -31.46
CA THR A 113 -10.25 13.00 -32.46
C THR A 113 -10.57 11.51 -32.31
N ALA A 114 -9.68 10.74 -31.67
CA ALA A 114 -9.87 9.32 -31.37
C ALA A 114 -10.63 9.06 -30.05
N ILE A 115 -10.71 10.05 -29.15
CA ILE A 115 -11.35 9.92 -27.84
C ILE A 115 -12.84 10.32 -27.89
N GLU A 116 -13.31 10.96 -28.97
CA GLU A 116 -14.73 11.29 -29.11
C GLU A 116 -15.54 10.05 -29.55
N PRO A 117 -16.44 9.52 -28.71
CA PRO A 117 -17.15 8.27 -29.00
C PRO A 117 -18.10 8.37 -30.21
N ALA A 118 -18.45 9.59 -30.65
CA ALA A 118 -19.27 9.80 -31.84
C ALA A 118 -18.49 9.54 -33.14
N SER A 119 -17.24 9.98 -33.23
CA SER A 119 -16.40 9.80 -34.44
C SER A 119 -15.86 8.37 -34.57
N GLY A 120 -15.65 7.66 -33.46
CA GLY A 120 -15.24 6.24 -33.48
C GLY A 120 -16.30 5.30 -34.09
N PHE A 121 -17.59 5.64 -33.97
CA PHE A 121 -18.67 4.83 -34.51
C PHE A 121 -18.79 4.96 -36.05
N ASP A 122 -18.55 6.16 -36.59
CA ASP A 122 -18.53 6.40 -38.04
C ASP A 122 -17.36 5.66 -38.73
N TYR A 123 -16.19 5.57 -38.09
CA TYR A 123 -15.08 4.77 -38.59
C TYR A 123 -15.41 3.27 -38.63
N ALA A 124 -16.05 2.74 -37.59
CA ALA A 124 -16.49 1.35 -37.55
C ALA A 124 -17.57 1.02 -38.61
N MET A 125 -18.41 1.99 -38.97
CA MET A 125 -19.42 1.86 -40.04
C MET A 125 -18.84 1.99 -41.44
N LEU A 126 -17.78 2.79 -41.63
CA LEU A 126 -17.09 2.95 -42.91
C LEU A 126 -16.12 1.80 -43.23
N GLY A 127 -15.81 0.93 -42.25
CA GLY A 127 -15.03 -0.29 -42.46
C GLY A 127 -13.57 -0.05 -42.87
N LEU A 128 -13.01 1.09 -42.46
CA LEU A 128 -11.59 1.45 -42.64
C LEU A 128 -10.81 1.26 -41.34
#